data_AF-A0A957BRP2-F1
#
_entry.id   AF-A0A957BRP2-F1
#
_cell.length_a   1.000
_cell.length_b   1.000
_cell.length_c   1.000
_cell.angle_alpha   90.00
_cell.angle_beta   90.00
_cell.angle_gamma   90.00
#
_symmetry.space_group_name_H-M   'P 1'
#
loop_
_entity.id
_entity.type
_entity.pdbx_description
1 polymer ?
#
loop_
_entity_poly.entity_id
_entity_poly.type
_entity_poly.pdbx_seq_one_letter_code
_entity_poly.pdbx_strand_id
1 'polypeptide(L)'
;HIIASQASKHIGDVGSLRTRLLAAVAVDPTNQDVIQQLTAIDGAYARVKLKAEVGGVLEDYERPFDPLKLKAVDFAIATMKETGVFEGLLPPGPYALNADPFELTAGQVFELDLSPAEPPPEEAVPIWKR
;
A
#
# COMPACT_ATOMS: atom_id res chain seq x y z
N HIS A 1 -14.21 -19.14 9.17
CA HIS A 1 -13.34 -17.97 8.95
C HIS A 1 -11.86 -18.39 8.97
N ILE A 2 -11.27 -18.82 7.85
CA ILE A 2 -9.85 -19.26 7.75
C ILE A 2 -9.09 -18.56 6.60
N ILE A 3 -9.79 -17.84 5.73
CA ILE A 3 -9.23 -17.32 4.46
C ILE A 3 -8.40 -16.03 4.68
N ALA A 4 -8.69 -15.23 5.70
CA ALA A 4 -7.97 -13.98 5.97
C ALA A 4 -6.53 -14.21 6.48
N SER A 5 -6.31 -15.20 7.34
CA SER A 5 -4.99 -15.46 7.94
C SER A 5 -3.97 -16.02 6.94
N GLN A 6 -4.42 -16.74 5.91
CA GLN A 6 -3.54 -17.19 4.82
C GLN A 6 -3.28 -16.09 3.79
N ALA A 7 -4.17 -15.11 3.65
CA ALA A 7 -4.01 -13.98 2.73
C ALA A 7 -2.92 -13.01 3.20
N SER A 8 -2.92 -12.64 4.48
CA SER A 8 -1.87 -11.80 5.08
C SER A 8 -0.49 -12.48 4.98
N LYS A 9 -0.45 -13.82 5.05
CA LYS A 9 0.80 -14.57 4.85
C LYS A 9 1.32 -14.43 3.43
N HIS A 10 0.49 -14.60 2.40
CA HIS A 10 0.96 -14.51 1.01
C HIS A 10 1.30 -13.08 0.55
N ILE A 11 0.52 -12.06 0.95
CA ILE A 11 0.85 -10.65 0.66
C ILE A 11 2.08 -10.23 1.47
N GLY A 12 2.12 -10.62 2.74
CA GLY A 12 3.28 -10.48 3.60
C GLY A 12 4.51 -11.18 3.00
N ASP A 13 4.35 -12.34 2.36
CA ASP A 13 5.42 -13.08 1.71
C ASP A 13 5.90 -12.37 0.45
N VAL A 14 5.04 -11.81 -0.40
CA VAL A 14 5.48 -11.04 -1.59
C VAL A 14 6.15 -9.73 -1.18
N GLY A 15 5.58 -8.99 -0.23
CA GLY A 15 6.21 -7.78 0.33
C GLY A 15 7.54 -8.09 1.03
N SER A 16 7.60 -9.13 1.85
CA SER A 16 8.82 -9.57 2.54
C SER A 16 9.86 -10.12 1.57
N LEU A 17 9.45 -10.87 0.54
CA LEU A 17 10.31 -11.35 -0.53
C LEU A 17 10.95 -10.16 -1.23
N ARG A 18 10.16 -9.14 -1.59
CA ARG A 18 10.65 -7.92 -2.20
C ARG A 18 11.65 -7.18 -1.30
N THR A 19 11.37 -7.04 -0.01
CA THR A 19 12.30 -6.43 0.96
C THR A 19 13.61 -7.21 1.06
N ARG A 20 13.55 -8.55 1.05
CA ARG A 20 14.74 -9.41 1.01
C ARG A 20 15.52 -9.26 -0.30
N LEU A 21 14.82 -9.17 -1.43
CA LEU A 21 15.45 -8.94 -2.74
C LEU A 21 16.11 -7.57 -2.79
N LEU A 22 15.50 -6.51 -2.26
CA LEU A 22 16.13 -5.20 -2.11
C LEU A 22 17.40 -5.26 -1.26
N ALA A 23 17.34 -5.95 -0.12
CA ALA A 23 18.52 -6.15 0.73
C ALA A 23 19.61 -6.95 -0.01
N ALA A 24 19.23 -7.95 -0.82
CA ALA A 24 20.16 -8.73 -1.63
C ALA A 24 20.80 -7.88 -2.74
N VAL A 25 20.06 -7.01 -3.43
CA VAL A 25 20.62 -6.05 -4.41
C VAL A 25 21.56 -5.06 -3.73
N ALA A 26 21.26 -4.62 -2.50
CA ALA A 26 22.15 -3.74 -1.75
C ALA A 26 23.48 -4.41 -1.38
N VAL A 27 23.49 -5.74 -1.23
CA VAL A 27 24.70 -6.53 -0.95
C VAL A 27 25.46 -6.90 -2.22
N ASP A 28 24.76 -7.29 -3.28
CA ASP A 28 25.32 -7.62 -4.58
C ASP A 28 24.48 -7.01 -5.73
N PRO A 29 24.81 -5.78 -6.15
CA PRO A 29 24.08 -5.08 -7.20
C PRO A 29 24.38 -5.62 -8.61
N THR A 30 25.23 -6.65 -8.75
CA THR A 30 25.54 -7.25 -10.05
C THR A 30 24.72 -8.50 -10.33
N ASN A 31 24.04 -9.04 -9.32
CA ASN A 31 23.25 -10.25 -9.43
C ASN A 31 21.99 -10.03 -10.29
N GLN A 32 22.10 -10.39 -11.57
CA GLN A 32 21.05 -10.21 -12.56
C GLN A 32 19.75 -10.98 -12.23
N ASP A 33 19.84 -12.15 -11.59
CA ASP A 33 18.65 -12.94 -11.23
C ASP A 33 17.82 -12.23 -10.16
N VAL A 34 18.48 -11.65 -9.16
CA VAL A 34 17.81 -10.88 -8.09
C VAL A 34 17.16 -9.61 -8.68
N ILE A 35 17.86 -8.93 -9.58
CA ILE A 35 17.34 -7.73 -10.25
C ILE A 35 16.13 -8.08 -11.13
N GLN A 36 16.18 -9.18 -11.89
CA GLN A 36 15.05 -9.63 -12.71
C GLN A 36 13.85 -10.01 -11.86
N GLN A 37 14.04 -10.70 -10.74
CA GLN A 37 12.94 -11.03 -9.83
C GLN A 37 12.32 -9.79 -9.19
N LEU A 38 13.14 -8.83 -8.78
CA LEU A 38 12.66 -7.55 -8.25
C LEU A 38 11.88 -6.77 -9.32
N THR A 39 12.39 -6.75 -10.56
CA THR A 39 11.75 -6.09 -11.70
C THR A 39 10.45 -6.78 -12.11
N ALA A 40 10.36 -8.10 -12.00
CA ALA A 40 9.13 -8.84 -12.26
C ALA A 40 8.04 -8.54 -11.23
N ILE A 41 8.42 -8.40 -9.95
CA ILE A 41 7.49 -7.99 -8.88
C ILE A 41 7.05 -6.53 -9.10
N ASP A 42 8.00 -5.63 -9.36
CA ASP A 42 7.70 -4.23 -9.62
C ASP A 42 6.88 -4.06 -10.91
N GLY A 43 7.11 -4.89 -11.93
CA GLY A 43 6.32 -4.87 -13.17
C GLY A 43 4.91 -5.47 -13.03
N ALA A 44 4.59 -6.14 -11.92
CA ALA A 44 3.28 -6.74 -11.69
C ALA A 44 2.41 -5.95 -10.68
N TYR A 45 3.02 -5.09 -9.87
CA TYR A 45 2.37 -4.36 -8.79
C TYR A 45 2.83 -2.89 -8.74
N ALA A 46 1.95 -2.00 -8.33
CA ALA A 46 2.28 -0.65 -7.91
C ALA A 46 2.64 -0.65 -6.42
N ARG A 47 3.64 0.14 -6.02
CA ARG A 47 3.89 0.41 -4.60
C ARG A 47 3.03 1.58 -4.19
N VAL A 48 2.28 1.43 -3.11
CA VAL A 48 1.39 2.46 -2.62
C VAL A 48 1.68 2.81 -1.17
N LYS A 49 1.59 4.11 -0.87
CA LYS A 49 1.49 4.63 0.48
C LYS A 49 0.24 5.51 0.54
N LEU A 50 -0.80 4.97 1.12
CA LEU A 50 -2.10 5.61 1.26
C LEU A 50 -2.30 6.03 2.70
N LYS A 51 -2.78 7.25 2.89
CA LYS A 51 -3.08 7.79 4.20
C LYS A 51 -4.37 8.61 4.14
N ALA A 52 -5.26 8.37 5.08
CA ALA A 52 -6.53 9.05 5.24
C ALA A 52 -6.91 9.04 6.72
N GLU A 53 -8.02 9.70 7.06
CA GLU A 53 -8.63 9.52 8.38
C GLU A 53 -9.01 8.06 8.64
N VAL A 54 -9.01 7.66 9.91
CA VAL A 54 -9.44 6.32 10.33
C VAL A 54 -10.86 6.06 9.85
N GLY A 55 -11.06 4.92 9.18
CA GLY A 55 -12.33 4.59 8.52
C GLY A 55 -12.38 4.98 7.04
N GLY A 56 -11.29 5.48 6.47
CA GLY A 56 -11.16 5.75 5.04
C GLY A 56 -11.52 4.54 4.19
N VAL A 57 -12.29 4.77 3.13
CA VAL A 57 -12.81 3.72 2.25
C VAL A 57 -11.96 3.68 0.99
N LEU A 58 -11.22 2.58 0.83
CA LEU A 58 -10.59 2.23 -0.44
C LEU A 58 -11.57 1.39 -1.27
N GLU A 59 -11.81 1.80 -2.50
CA GLU A 59 -12.62 1.08 -3.48
C GLU A 59 -11.75 0.64 -4.65
N ASP A 60 -12.06 -0.53 -5.21
CA ASP A 60 -11.46 -1.08 -6.42
C ASP A 60 -12.58 -1.28 -7.46
N TYR A 61 -12.45 -0.63 -8.61
CA TYR A 61 -13.46 -0.65 -9.67
C TYR A 61 -13.30 -1.81 -10.66
N GLU A 62 -12.11 -2.42 -10.77
CA GLU A 62 -11.88 -3.50 -11.72
C GLU A 62 -11.94 -4.90 -11.09
N ARG A 63 -11.72 -5.04 -9.78
CA ARG A 63 -11.69 -6.32 -9.05
C ARG A 63 -10.92 -7.42 -9.81
N PRO A 64 -9.61 -7.58 -9.55
CA PRO A 64 -8.80 -8.57 -10.22
C PRO A 64 -9.41 -9.98 -10.20
N PHE A 65 -9.44 -10.65 -11.35
CA PHE A 65 -9.89 -12.06 -11.43
C PHE A 65 -8.90 -13.03 -10.75
N ASP A 66 -7.64 -12.61 -10.63
CA ASP A 66 -6.61 -13.39 -9.93
C ASP A 66 -6.89 -13.40 -8.41
N PRO A 67 -7.11 -14.57 -7.80
CA PRO A 67 -7.41 -14.69 -6.37
C PRO A 67 -6.33 -14.10 -5.46
N LEU A 68 -5.06 -14.06 -5.90
CA LEU A 68 -3.97 -13.45 -5.13
C LEU A 68 -4.08 -11.93 -5.15
N LYS A 69 -4.35 -11.36 -6.32
CA LYS A 69 -4.53 -9.90 -6.49
C LYS A 69 -5.78 -9.39 -5.77
N LEU A 70 -6.89 -10.12 -5.88
CA LEU A 70 -8.13 -9.80 -5.18
C LEU A 70 -7.93 -9.74 -3.66
N LYS A 71 -7.17 -10.69 -3.10
CA LYS A 71 -6.83 -10.69 -1.67
C LYS A 71 -5.93 -9.52 -1.26
N ALA A 72 -5.01 -9.10 -2.14
CA ALA A 72 -4.16 -7.92 -1.90
C ALA A 72 -5.02 -6.66 -1.74
N VAL A 73 -6.01 -6.51 -2.62
CA VAL A 73 -7.00 -5.44 -2.55
C VAL A 73 -7.82 -5.54 -1.26
N ASP A 74 -8.42 -6.70 -0.95
CA ASP A 74 -9.22 -6.89 0.26
C ASP A 74 -8.46 -6.54 1.55
N PHE A 75 -7.17 -6.89 1.61
CA PHE A 75 -6.30 -6.55 2.74
C PHE A 75 -6.05 -5.05 2.84
N ALA A 76 -5.79 -4.37 1.73
CA ALA A 76 -5.61 -2.92 1.70
C ALA A 76 -6.89 -2.20 2.15
N ILE A 77 -8.05 -2.62 1.66
CA ILE A 77 -9.36 -2.08 2.06
C ILE A 77 -9.59 -2.25 3.57
N ALA A 78 -9.34 -3.46 4.10
CA ALA A 78 -9.48 -3.72 5.53
C ALA A 78 -8.52 -2.87 6.38
N THR A 79 -7.26 -2.74 5.95
CA THR A 79 -6.24 -1.98 6.68
C THR A 79 -6.54 -0.48 6.67
N MET A 80 -6.96 0.07 5.52
CA MET A 80 -7.40 1.47 5.41
C MET A 80 -8.60 1.75 6.30
N LYS A 81 -9.56 0.82 6.36
CA LYS A 81 -10.73 0.94 7.23
C LYS A 81 -10.37 0.89 8.72
N GLU A 82 -9.41 0.06 9.12
CA GLU A 82 -9.02 -0.12 10.52
C GLU A 82 -8.08 0.99 11.03
N THR A 83 -7.13 1.41 10.20
CA THR A 83 -6.02 2.28 10.65
C THR A 83 -5.95 3.63 9.93
N GLY A 84 -6.62 3.78 8.78
CA GLY A 84 -6.46 4.94 7.90
C GLY A 84 -5.12 4.99 7.15
N VAL A 85 -4.24 3.99 7.33
CA VAL A 85 -2.90 3.98 6.74
C VAL A 85 -2.63 2.64 6.08
N PHE A 86 -2.19 2.65 4.82
CA PHE A 86 -1.76 1.45 4.13
C PHE A 86 -0.45 1.71 3.39
N GLU A 87 0.55 0.88 3.66
CA GLU A 87 1.81 0.86 2.91
C GLU A 87 2.06 -0.55 2.40
N GLY A 88 2.13 -0.71 1.08
CA GLY A 88 2.22 -2.04 0.49
C GLY A 88 2.22 -2.05 -1.03
N LEU A 89 1.88 -3.22 -1.58
CA LEU A 89 1.79 -3.46 -3.02
C LEU A 89 0.33 -3.65 -3.40
N LEU A 90 -0.13 -2.91 -4.41
CA LEU A 90 -1.44 -3.08 -5.02
C LEU A 90 -1.30 -3.43 -6.50
N PRO A 91 -2.16 -4.30 -7.05
CA PRO A 91 -2.17 -4.54 -8.48
C PRO A 91 -2.55 -3.26 -9.23
N PRO A 92 -2.03 -3.05 -10.45
CA PRO A 92 -2.43 -1.92 -11.28
C PRO A 92 -3.93 -1.96 -11.55
N GLY A 93 -4.52 -0.77 -11.69
CA GLY A 93 -5.94 -0.61 -11.93
C GLY A 93 -6.52 0.68 -11.34
N PRO A 94 -7.81 0.93 -11.58
CA PRO A 94 -8.54 2.07 -11.03
C PRO A 94 -8.98 1.81 -9.59
N TYR A 95 -8.69 2.77 -8.72
CA TYR A 95 -9.09 2.78 -7.30
C TYR A 95 -9.74 4.11 -6.93
N ALA A 96 -10.43 4.16 -5.80
CA ALA A 96 -10.78 5.41 -5.15
C ALA A 96 -10.51 5.35 -3.66
N LEU A 97 -10.02 6.45 -3.10
CA LEU A 97 -9.87 6.62 -1.65
C LEU A 97 -10.81 7.73 -1.22
N ASN A 98 -11.78 7.45 -0.35
CA ASN A 98 -12.81 8.42 0.07
C ASN A 98 -13.54 9.09 -1.10
N ALA A 99 -13.83 8.31 -2.16
CA ALA A 99 -14.43 8.77 -3.42
C ALA A 99 -13.55 9.67 -4.30
N ASP A 100 -12.27 9.92 -3.94
CA ASP A 100 -11.29 10.50 -4.84
C ASP A 100 -10.67 9.40 -5.72
N PRO A 101 -10.96 9.38 -7.04
CA PRO A 101 -10.47 8.35 -7.94
C PRO A 101 -8.99 8.55 -8.29
N PHE A 102 -8.25 7.45 -8.40
CA PHE A 102 -6.88 7.43 -8.88
C PHE A 102 -6.59 6.13 -9.65
N GLU A 103 -5.58 6.16 -10.50
CA GLU A 103 -5.18 5.02 -11.30
C GLU A 103 -3.76 4.59 -10.92
N LEU A 104 -3.59 3.30 -10.62
CA LEU A 104 -2.29 2.73 -10.30
C LEU A 104 -1.69 2.06 -11.54
N THR A 105 -0.47 2.45 -11.86
CA THR A 105 0.32 1.80 -12.91
C THR A 105 1.36 0.86 -12.28
N ALA A 106 1.60 -0.29 -12.90
CA ALA A 106 2.64 -1.20 -12.42
C ALA A 106 4.02 -0.51 -12.46
N GLY A 107 4.87 -0.79 -11.47
CA GLY A 107 6.19 -0.19 -11.34
C GLY A 107 6.20 1.24 -10.81
N GLN A 108 5.02 1.83 -10.60
CA GLN A 108 4.89 3.16 -10.02
C GLN A 108 5.00 3.10 -8.49
N VAL A 109 5.62 4.13 -7.91
CA VAL A 109 5.46 4.47 -6.49
C VAL A 109 4.41 5.57 -6.41
N PHE A 110 3.30 5.28 -5.75
CA PHE A 110 2.17 6.18 -5.60
C PHE A 110 1.96 6.52 -4.12
N GLU A 111 1.94 7.81 -3.80
CA GLU A 111 1.72 8.29 -2.44
C GLU A 111 0.51 9.24 -2.45
N LEU A 112 -0.45 8.99 -1.57
CA LEU A 112 -1.65 9.80 -1.43
C LEU A 112 -1.94 9.99 0.06
N ASP A 113 -1.91 11.25 0.51
CA ASP A 113 -2.29 11.65 1.86
C ASP A 113 -3.52 12.56 1.78
N LEU A 114 -4.66 12.02 2.21
CA LEU A 114 -5.95 12.72 2.35
C LEU A 114 -6.27 13.01 3.83
N SER A 115 -5.30 12.89 4.74
CA SER A 115 -5.50 13.32 6.12
C SER A 115 -5.72 14.83 6.17
N PRO A 116 -6.52 15.35 7.12
CA PRO A 116 -6.56 16.78 7.36
C PRO A 116 -5.14 17.29 7.59
N ALA A 117 -4.80 18.42 6.96
CA ALA A 117 -3.53 19.08 7.18
C ALA A 117 -3.36 19.24 8.70
N GLU A 118 -2.31 18.65 9.25
CA GLU A 118 -1.94 18.87 10.65
C GLU A 118 -1.86 20.40 10.83
N PRO A 119 -2.66 21.00 11.73
CA PRO A 119 -2.61 22.44 11.91
C PRO A 119 -1.16 22.79 12.26
N PRO A 120 -0.56 23.80 11.63
CA PRO A 120 0.81 24.18 11.91
C PRO A 120 0.97 24.42 13.41
N PRO A 121 2.13 24.11 14.00
CA PRO A 121 2.35 24.12 15.45
C PRO A 121 2.21 25.51 16.15
N GLU A 122 1.65 26.53 15.49
CA GLU A 122 1.44 27.88 16.01
C GLU A 122 0.10 28.09 16.76
N GLU A 123 -0.89 27.20 16.63
CA GLU A 123 -2.18 27.33 17.33
C GLU A 123 -2.30 26.48 18.60
N ALA A 124 -1.18 25.99 19.15
CA ALA A 124 -1.14 25.54 20.54
C ALA A 124 -1.25 26.76 21.47
N VAL A 125 -2.44 27.36 21.52
CA VAL A 125 -2.76 28.45 22.45
C VAL A 125 -2.41 27.96 23.85
N PRO A 126 -1.46 28.59 24.56
CA PRO A 126 -1.16 28.18 25.92
C PRO A 126 -2.41 28.40 26.77
N ILE A 127 -3.02 27.29 27.20
CA ILE A 127 -4.10 27.27 28.19
C ILE A 127 -3.49 27.59 29.55
N TRP A 128 -3.17 28.85 29.78
CA TRP A 128 -3.05 29.44 31.12
C TRP A 128 -4.11 30.53 31.20
N LYS A 129 -5.36 30.14 31.48
CA LYS A 129 -6.00 30.33 32.80
C LYS A 129 -5.92 31.77 33.35
N ARG A 130 -7.09 32.41 33.25
CA ARG A 130 -7.72 33.37 34.19
C ARG A 130 -7.08 34.73 34.43
#